data_AF-A0A396TZJ1-F1
#
_entry.id   AF-A0A396TZJ1-F1
#
_cell.length_a   1.000
_cell.length_b   1.000
_cell.length_c   1.000
_cell.angle_alpha   90.00
_cell.angle_beta   90.00
_cell.angle_gamma   90.00
#
_symmetry.space_group_name_H-M   'P 1'
#
loop_
_entity.id
_entity.type
_entity.pdbx_description
1 polymer ?
#
loop_
_entity_poly.entity_id
_entity_poly.type
_entity_poly.pdbx_seq_one_letter_code
_entity_poly.pdbx_strand_id
1 'polypeptide(L)'
;MEHFSIIESSISDVEKLIENNNGSAYSNVADKFLPIGPQTLKDHKLDWDRVYQSLIEDLFQLSLGKRDREQLKEEVLESFRNSRDTRELVDVFDELYLSSNAINNITPLAYLVSNKETLTSRTKTMINIVQGLLTSPLSDKLISSGNNPLESLLIEKIQQLCKTKAFNEGSVTYLPFLAEAFSKDIKTLTKNSSYFLSELEGFINIYTFLYLTQLTKHLCIPGNRYQTPTAKPLYFILETERASKERHECNQYGYDHLFSKTNGIALYLFPYLGYLSQLSKEPSWMLINNSNLSPKVNQFNQCIGQLFDEGYRHEDSLQAAVNSGLNLQKQIFDKTSRKDANKKVVEIFEKKFAAEFITDRKAAGKYFVLNSNMLLLLTNLVISGSSESQLLIDDVIEGFKERGIWLDIMSKKALLKFYENVGNIEKLSDSGDAVYVKTTI
;
A
#
# COMPACT_ATOMS: atom_id res chain seq x y z
N MET A 1 16.75 -9.05 -22.84
CA MET A 1 16.53 -8.35 -24.13
C MET A 1 15.51 -7.21 -24.02
N GLU A 2 14.49 -7.26 -23.16
CA GLU A 2 13.52 -6.14 -23.00
C GLU A 2 14.08 -4.85 -22.35
N HIS A 3 15.10 -4.90 -21.49
CA HIS A 3 15.59 -3.66 -20.83
C HIS A 3 16.22 -2.65 -21.80
N PHE A 4 16.85 -3.13 -22.88
CA PHE A 4 17.45 -2.26 -23.88
C PHE A 4 16.40 -1.50 -24.68
N SER A 5 15.25 -2.10 -24.98
CA SER A 5 14.22 -1.45 -25.80
C SER A 5 13.58 -0.25 -25.08
N ILE A 6 13.44 -0.29 -23.76
CA ILE A 6 12.85 0.81 -22.98
C ILE A 6 13.78 2.02 -23.02
N ILE A 7 15.01 1.86 -22.53
CA ILE A 7 15.95 2.99 -22.43
C ILE A 7 16.31 3.54 -23.81
N GLU A 8 16.38 2.70 -24.85
CA GLU A 8 16.61 3.17 -26.22
C GLU A 8 15.43 3.98 -26.76
N SER A 9 14.19 3.57 -26.48
CA SER A 9 13.01 4.37 -26.81
C SER A 9 13.04 5.70 -26.06
N SER A 10 13.35 5.68 -24.76
CA SER A 10 13.44 6.88 -23.93
C SER A 10 14.51 7.86 -24.42
N ILE A 11 15.68 7.36 -24.85
CA ILE A 11 16.73 8.18 -25.47
C ILE A 11 16.20 8.82 -26.76
N SER A 12 15.62 8.03 -27.67
CA SER A 12 15.10 8.55 -28.94
C SER A 12 14.00 9.60 -28.74
N ASP A 13 13.14 9.41 -27.75
CA ASP A 13 12.08 10.36 -27.43
C ASP A 13 12.66 11.67 -26.89
N VAL A 14 13.68 11.63 -26.04
CA VAL A 14 14.36 12.84 -25.54
C VAL A 14 15.13 13.54 -26.67
N GLU A 15 15.81 12.81 -27.56
CA GLU A 15 16.50 13.38 -28.73
C GLU A 15 15.53 14.17 -29.62
N LYS A 16 14.34 13.62 -29.90
CA LYS A 16 13.29 14.36 -30.63
C LYS A 16 12.83 15.62 -29.89
N LEU A 17 12.78 15.61 -28.56
CA LEU A 17 12.42 16.80 -27.78
C LEU A 17 13.51 17.88 -27.85
N ILE A 18 14.78 17.48 -27.92
CA ILE A 18 15.92 18.37 -28.11
C ILE A 18 15.84 19.02 -29.50
N GLU A 19 15.66 18.22 -30.56
CA GLU A 19 15.54 18.70 -31.95
C GLU A 19 14.41 19.72 -32.10
N ASN A 20 13.29 19.51 -31.40
CA ASN A 20 12.12 20.38 -31.42
C ASN A 20 12.17 21.52 -30.39
N ASN A 21 13.24 21.62 -29.60
CA ASN A 21 13.39 22.56 -28.49
C ASN A 21 12.17 22.61 -27.53
N ASN A 22 11.64 21.42 -27.18
CA ASN A 22 10.39 21.27 -26.45
C ASN A 22 10.58 20.55 -25.10
N GLY A 23 11.39 21.13 -24.21
CA GLY A 23 11.61 20.60 -22.85
C GLY A 23 10.35 20.54 -21.98
N SER A 24 9.31 21.32 -22.31
CA SER A 24 8.02 21.26 -21.63
C SER A 24 7.27 19.94 -21.85
N ALA A 25 7.45 19.30 -23.00
CA ALA A 25 6.78 18.04 -23.33
C ALA A 25 7.42 16.81 -22.66
N TYR A 26 8.63 16.93 -22.09
CA TYR A 26 9.22 15.85 -21.30
C TYR A 26 8.29 15.49 -20.14
N SER A 27 7.87 14.24 -20.03
CA SER A 27 6.88 13.81 -19.04
C SER A 27 7.51 12.91 -17.97
N ASN A 28 7.09 13.10 -16.72
CA ASN A 28 7.52 12.27 -15.61
C ASN A 28 6.44 11.23 -15.31
N VAL A 29 6.63 10.01 -15.83
CA VAL A 29 5.66 8.92 -15.75
C VAL A 29 6.08 7.93 -14.66
N ALA A 30 5.39 7.95 -13.53
CA ALA A 30 5.67 7.12 -12.34
C ALA A 30 4.52 6.15 -11.99
N ASP A 31 3.56 5.98 -12.89
CA ASP A 31 2.29 5.26 -12.66
C ASP A 31 2.43 3.73 -12.57
N LYS A 32 3.63 3.18 -12.70
CA LYS A 32 3.86 1.76 -12.44
C LYS A 32 3.84 1.43 -10.94
N PHE A 33 4.46 2.28 -10.13
CA PHE A 33 4.66 2.04 -8.69
C PHE A 33 4.14 3.19 -7.81
N LEU A 34 3.61 4.26 -8.40
CA LEU A 34 3.06 5.40 -7.66
C LEU A 34 1.59 5.66 -8.06
N PRO A 35 0.63 5.39 -7.16
CA PRO A 35 -0.80 5.64 -7.41
C PRO A 35 -1.17 7.13 -7.23
N ILE A 36 -0.18 8.02 -7.29
CA ILE A 36 -0.30 9.46 -7.08
C ILE A 36 0.24 10.20 -8.30
N GLY A 37 -0.51 11.19 -8.77
CA GLY A 37 -0.15 12.05 -9.90
C GLY A 37 -0.18 13.53 -9.54
N PRO A 38 0.33 14.40 -10.43
CA PRO A 38 0.45 15.84 -10.20
C PRO A 38 -0.88 16.60 -10.39
N GLN A 39 -1.97 16.06 -9.83
CA GLN A 39 -3.32 16.62 -9.86
C GLN A 39 -3.66 17.26 -8.52
N THR A 40 -4.77 18.01 -8.43
CA THR A 40 -5.20 18.56 -7.14
C THR A 40 -5.73 17.45 -6.23
N LEU A 41 -5.80 17.71 -4.92
CA LEU A 41 -6.38 16.77 -3.95
C LEU A 41 -7.82 16.36 -4.31
N LYS A 42 -8.62 17.31 -4.82
CA LYS A 42 -10.02 17.08 -5.21
C LYS A 42 -10.11 16.20 -6.46
N ASP A 43 -9.15 16.36 -7.37
CA ASP A 43 -9.12 15.62 -8.64
C ASP A 43 -8.47 14.24 -8.50
N HIS A 44 -7.83 13.95 -7.35
CA HIS A 44 -7.35 12.61 -7.04
C HIS A 44 -8.51 11.66 -6.73
N LYS A 45 -9.14 11.16 -7.79
CA LYS A 45 -10.25 10.20 -7.75
C LYS A 45 -9.72 8.77 -7.87
N LEU A 46 -9.26 8.23 -6.74
CA LEU A 46 -8.96 6.81 -6.61
C LEU A 46 -10.23 6.08 -6.19
N ASP A 47 -10.60 5.07 -6.96
CA ASP A 47 -11.78 4.26 -6.73
C ASP A 47 -11.40 3.05 -5.87
N TRP A 48 -11.66 3.14 -4.56
CA TRP A 48 -11.34 2.09 -3.61
C TRP A 48 -12.25 0.87 -3.75
N ASP A 49 -13.52 1.03 -4.17
CA ASP A 49 -14.43 -0.10 -4.44
C ASP A 49 -13.83 -1.03 -5.49
N ARG A 50 -13.18 -0.47 -6.53
CA ARG A 50 -12.46 -1.25 -7.55
C ARG A 50 -11.20 -1.92 -7.02
N VAL A 51 -10.50 -1.29 -6.06
CA VAL A 51 -9.32 -1.89 -5.42
C VAL A 51 -9.73 -3.08 -4.55
N TYR A 52 -10.77 -2.92 -3.72
CA TYR A 52 -11.33 -4.02 -2.92
C TYR A 52 -11.84 -5.14 -3.82
N GLN A 53 -12.58 -4.81 -4.89
CA GLN A 53 -13.04 -5.82 -5.85
C GLN A 53 -11.88 -6.64 -6.39
N SER A 54 -10.82 -6.01 -6.90
CA SER A 54 -9.69 -6.74 -7.46
C SER A 54 -8.97 -7.61 -6.41
N LEU A 55 -8.81 -7.10 -5.18
CA LEU A 55 -8.20 -7.86 -4.09
C LEU A 55 -9.02 -9.11 -3.75
N ILE A 56 -10.33 -8.95 -3.55
CA ILE A 56 -11.23 -10.03 -3.15
C ILE A 56 -11.34 -11.06 -4.28
N GLU A 57 -11.37 -10.61 -5.54
CA GLU A 57 -11.35 -11.50 -6.69
C GLU A 57 -10.10 -12.38 -6.73
N ASP A 58 -8.92 -11.82 -6.46
CA ASP A 58 -7.65 -12.56 -6.49
C ASP A 58 -7.46 -13.43 -5.25
N LEU A 59 -7.88 -12.93 -4.08
CA LEU A 59 -7.77 -13.61 -2.80
C LEU A 59 -8.63 -14.88 -2.78
N PHE A 60 -9.87 -14.80 -3.27
CA PHE A 60 -10.81 -15.93 -3.29
C PHE A 60 -10.89 -16.67 -4.63
N GLN A 61 -10.23 -16.17 -5.68
CA GLN A 61 -10.30 -16.74 -7.04
C GLN A 61 -11.72 -16.80 -7.62
N LEU A 62 -12.56 -15.84 -7.24
CA LEU A 62 -13.96 -15.73 -7.66
C LEU A 62 -14.19 -14.38 -8.34
N SER A 63 -15.05 -14.33 -9.35
CA SER A 63 -15.48 -13.07 -9.98
C SER A 63 -16.96 -13.12 -10.34
N LEU A 64 -17.64 -11.99 -10.15
CA LEU A 64 -18.99 -11.76 -10.64
C LEU A 64 -19.02 -11.15 -12.04
N GLY A 65 -17.85 -10.99 -12.67
CA GLY A 65 -17.70 -10.42 -14.01
C GLY A 65 -17.99 -8.92 -14.03
N LYS A 66 -18.78 -8.46 -15.01
CA LYS A 66 -19.08 -7.03 -15.20
C LYS A 66 -20.32 -6.54 -14.43
N ARG A 67 -20.82 -7.35 -13.48
CA ARG A 67 -21.98 -7.00 -12.66
C ARG A 67 -21.67 -5.81 -11.77
N ASP A 68 -22.65 -4.92 -11.65
CA ASP A 68 -22.68 -3.91 -10.60
C ASP A 68 -23.56 -4.37 -9.43
N ARG A 69 -23.67 -3.51 -8.41
CA ARG A 69 -24.45 -3.78 -7.20
C ARG A 69 -25.94 -4.01 -7.50
N GLU A 70 -26.52 -3.25 -8.41
CA GLU A 70 -27.94 -3.38 -8.79
C GLU A 70 -28.21 -4.69 -9.54
N GLN A 71 -27.34 -5.06 -10.48
CA GLN A 71 -27.46 -6.34 -11.18
C GLN A 71 -27.31 -7.54 -10.25
N LEU A 72 -26.35 -7.48 -9.32
CA LEU A 72 -26.23 -8.53 -8.30
C LEU A 72 -27.49 -8.64 -7.45
N LYS A 73 -28.02 -7.50 -7.00
CA LYS A 73 -29.26 -7.45 -6.22
C LYS A 73 -30.43 -8.09 -6.98
N GLU A 74 -30.63 -7.72 -8.24
CA GLU A 74 -31.73 -8.26 -9.07
C GLU A 74 -31.61 -9.76 -9.29
N GLU A 75 -30.42 -10.26 -9.67
CA GLU A 75 -30.18 -11.69 -9.90
C GLU A 75 -30.33 -12.52 -8.61
N VAL A 76 -29.89 -11.98 -7.47
CA VAL A 76 -30.07 -12.63 -6.16
C VAL A 76 -31.56 -12.71 -5.81
N LEU A 77 -32.31 -11.60 -5.90
CA LEU A 77 -33.75 -11.58 -5.63
C LEU A 77 -34.53 -12.52 -6.55
N GLU A 78 -34.17 -12.59 -7.83
CA GLU A 78 -34.75 -13.53 -8.78
C GLU A 78 -34.50 -14.99 -8.37
N SER A 79 -33.30 -15.30 -7.88
CA SER A 79 -32.96 -16.65 -7.38
C SER A 79 -33.83 -17.06 -6.17
N PHE A 80 -34.22 -16.10 -5.33
CA PHE A 80 -35.13 -16.33 -4.19
C PHE A 80 -36.58 -16.49 -4.63
N ARG A 81 -37.04 -15.68 -5.60
CA ARG A 81 -38.40 -15.78 -6.18
C ARG A 81 -38.66 -17.13 -6.84
N ASN A 82 -37.64 -17.69 -7.50
CA ASN A 82 -37.74 -18.95 -8.24
C ASN A 82 -37.69 -20.20 -7.36
N SER A 83 -37.37 -20.07 -6.07
CA SER A 83 -37.31 -21.19 -5.13
C SER A 83 -38.57 -21.25 -4.27
N ARG A 84 -39.25 -22.41 -4.29
CA ARG A 84 -40.52 -22.65 -3.58
C ARG A 84 -40.41 -22.35 -2.08
N ASP A 85 -39.28 -22.69 -1.48
CA ASP A 85 -39.06 -22.59 -0.04
C ASP A 85 -38.71 -21.17 0.42
N THR A 86 -38.38 -20.28 -0.53
CA THR A 86 -37.80 -18.96 -0.21
C THR A 86 -38.54 -17.79 -0.84
N ARG A 87 -39.50 -18.04 -1.74
CA ARG A 87 -40.28 -17.01 -2.46
C ARG A 87 -41.04 -16.05 -1.53
N GLU A 88 -41.47 -16.53 -0.36
CA GLU A 88 -42.22 -15.73 0.63
C GLU A 88 -41.31 -14.82 1.46
N LEU A 89 -39.98 -15.03 1.37
CA LEU A 89 -38.98 -14.27 2.11
C LEU A 89 -38.35 -13.15 1.28
N VAL A 90 -38.70 -13.01 -0.01
CA VAL A 90 -38.05 -12.08 -0.95
C VAL A 90 -38.07 -10.64 -0.44
N ASP A 91 -39.23 -10.17 0.03
CA ASP A 91 -39.37 -8.80 0.53
C ASP A 91 -38.55 -8.59 1.81
N VAL A 92 -38.49 -9.62 2.68
CA VAL A 92 -37.69 -9.63 3.91
C VAL A 92 -36.20 -9.56 3.56
N PHE A 93 -35.72 -10.30 2.56
CA PHE A 93 -34.33 -10.27 2.12
C PHE A 93 -33.95 -8.92 1.51
N ASP A 94 -34.83 -8.33 0.69
CA ASP A 94 -34.58 -7.03 0.09
C ASP A 94 -34.47 -5.93 1.16
N GLU A 95 -35.44 -5.88 2.09
CA GLU A 95 -35.48 -4.87 3.13
C GLU A 95 -34.31 -5.00 4.13
N LEU A 96 -34.01 -6.22 4.59
CA LEU A 96 -32.98 -6.43 5.60
C LEU A 96 -31.55 -6.29 5.06
N TYR A 97 -31.26 -6.81 3.86
CA TYR A 97 -29.87 -7.05 3.44
C TYR A 97 -29.42 -6.31 2.18
N LEU A 98 -30.30 -6.16 1.19
CA LEU A 98 -29.91 -5.67 -0.14
C LEU A 98 -30.19 -4.17 -0.33
N SER A 99 -31.30 -3.66 0.22
CA SER A 99 -31.63 -2.22 0.17
C SER A 99 -30.90 -1.39 1.22
N SER A 100 -30.41 -2.03 2.30
CA SER A 100 -29.73 -1.37 3.43
C SER A 100 -28.21 -1.26 3.28
N ASN A 101 -27.62 -1.74 2.17
CA ASN A 101 -26.17 -2.00 2.02
C ASN A 101 -25.57 -2.91 3.12
N ALA A 102 -26.40 -3.56 3.94
CA ALA A 102 -25.94 -4.42 5.04
C ALA A 102 -25.16 -5.63 4.54
N ILE A 103 -25.33 -6.03 3.27
CA ILE A 103 -24.57 -7.10 2.60
C ILE A 103 -23.05 -6.97 2.78
N ASN A 104 -22.50 -5.75 2.83
CA ASN A 104 -21.07 -5.50 3.03
C ASN A 104 -20.56 -5.96 4.40
N ASN A 105 -21.45 -6.07 5.40
CA ASN A 105 -21.13 -6.51 6.75
C ASN A 105 -21.41 -8.01 6.97
N ILE A 106 -21.93 -8.70 5.95
CA ILE A 106 -22.31 -10.12 6.02
C ILE A 106 -21.26 -11.00 5.37
N THR A 107 -20.80 -10.60 4.17
CA THR A 107 -19.92 -11.46 3.37
C THR A 107 -18.87 -10.68 2.59
N PRO A 108 -17.62 -11.18 2.52
CA PRO A 108 -16.59 -10.63 1.64
C PRO A 108 -16.99 -10.59 0.16
N LEU A 109 -17.92 -11.46 -0.25
CA LEU A 109 -18.40 -11.52 -1.63
C LEU A 109 -19.13 -10.24 -2.07
N ALA A 110 -19.62 -9.43 -1.13
CA ALA A 110 -20.22 -8.15 -1.44
C ALA A 110 -19.26 -7.19 -2.18
N TYR A 111 -17.96 -7.33 -1.91
CA TYR A 111 -16.91 -6.55 -2.56
C TYR A 111 -16.61 -7.01 -4.00
N LEU A 112 -17.14 -8.16 -4.46
CA LEU A 112 -16.93 -8.63 -5.83
C LEU A 112 -17.66 -7.79 -6.90
N VAL A 113 -18.47 -6.81 -6.49
CA VAL A 113 -19.12 -5.83 -7.36
C VAL A 113 -18.73 -4.41 -7.00
N SER A 114 -18.69 -3.56 -8.01
CA SER A 114 -18.37 -2.13 -7.89
C SER A 114 -19.10 -1.33 -8.97
N ASN A 115 -19.00 0.00 -8.91
CA ASN A 115 -19.67 0.88 -9.87
C ASN A 115 -19.07 0.76 -11.28
N LYS A 116 -19.89 0.88 -12.34
CA LYS A 116 -19.49 0.72 -13.76
C LYS A 116 -18.60 1.82 -14.34
N GLU A 117 -17.95 2.63 -13.51
CA GLU A 117 -17.08 3.70 -13.99
C GLU A 117 -15.81 3.17 -14.64
N THR A 118 -15.29 3.93 -15.62
CA THR A 118 -14.03 3.60 -16.29
C THR A 118 -12.86 3.79 -15.34
N LEU A 119 -12.00 2.77 -15.24
CA LEU A 119 -10.84 2.81 -14.35
C LEU A 119 -9.87 3.93 -14.74
N THR A 120 -9.66 4.87 -13.81
CA THR A 120 -8.60 5.87 -13.93
C THR A 120 -7.22 5.19 -13.89
N SER A 121 -6.19 5.82 -14.49
CA SER A 121 -4.82 5.27 -14.44
C SER A 121 -4.33 5.06 -13.01
N ARG A 122 -4.74 5.92 -12.06
CA ARG A 122 -4.33 5.82 -10.65
C ARG A 122 -4.99 4.64 -9.93
N THR A 123 -6.27 4.37 -10.22
CA THR A 123 -6.94 3.17 -9.72
C THR A 123 -6.25 1.92 -10.27
N LYS A 124 -5.89 1.89 -11.57
CA LYS A 124 -5.13 0.76 -12.16
C LYS A 124 -3.78 0.56 -11.47
N THR A 125 -3.04 1.63 -11.21
CA THR A 125 -1.78 1.55 -10.45
C THR A 125 -1.99 0.97 -9.06
N MET A 126 -3.03 1.43 -8.34
CA MET A 126 -3.29 0.93 -6.99
C MET A 126 -3.69 -0.54 -7.00
N ILE A 127 -4.54 -0.96 -7.94
CA ILE A 127 -4.87 -2.37 -8.16
C ILE A 127 -3.58 -3.18 -8.35
N ASN A 128 -2.70 -2.76 -9.27
CA ASN A 128 -1.43 -3.46 -9.51
C ASN A 128 -0.54 -3.52 -8.27
N ILE A 129 -0.52 -2.48 -7.43
CA ILE A 129 0.24 -2.46 -6.17
C ILE A 129 -0.33 -3.49 -5.20
N VAL A 130 -1.64 -3.48 -4.95
CA VAL A 130 -2.31 -4.41 -4.04
C VAL A 130 -2.17 -5.86 -4.53
N GLN A 131 -2.31 -6.08 -5.83
CA GLN A 131 -2.07 -7.38 -6.46
C GLN A 131 -0.61 -7.84 -6.31
N GLY A 132 0.35 -6.93 -6.44
CA GLY A 132 1.76 -7.23 -6.19
C GLY A 132 2.07 -7.53 -4.71
N LEU A 133 1.28 -7.01 -3.78
CA LEU A 133 1.40 -7.34 -2.35
C LEU A 133 0.80 -8.71 -2.00
N LEU A 134 -0.18 -9.18 -2.78
CA LEU A 134 -0.75 -10.52 -2.59
C LEU A 134 0.11 -11.57 -3.29
N THR A 135 0.95 -12.30 -2.54
CA THR A 135 1.89 -13.28 -3.12
C THR A 135 1.25 -14.60 -3.53
N SER A 136 0.10 -14.95 -2.94
CA SER A 136 -0.66 -16.15 -3.33
C SER A 136 -2.12 -16.00 -2.89
N PRO A 137 -3.07 -16.72 -3.54
CA PRO A 137 -4.46 -16.73 -3.13
C PRO A 137 -4.64 -17.50 -1.80
N LEU A 138 -5.86 -17.49 -1.27
CA LEU A 138 -6.23 -18.38 -0.18
C LEU A 138 -6.14 -19.86 -0.59
N SER A 139 -5.66 -20.68 0.33
CA SER A 139 -5.60 -22.14 0.16
C SER A 139 -6.92 -22.81 0.53
N ASP A 140 -7.65 -22.21 1.47
CA ASP A 140 -8.90 -22.74 2.00
C ASP A 140 -10.12 -22.20 1.24
N LYS A 141 -11.21 -22.98 1.23
CA LYS A 141 -12.49 -22.51 0.67
C LYS A 141 -13.05 -21.38 1.51
N LEU A 142 -13.67 -20.40 0.85
CA LEU A 142 -14.44 -19.35 1.52
C LEU A 142 -15.45 -19.99 2.50
N ILE A 143 -15.53 -19.47 3.71
CA ILE A 143 -16.54 -19.84 4.69
C ILE A 143 -17.93 -19.44 4.12
N SER A 144 -18.80 -20.44 3.91
CA SER A 144 -20.16 -20.24 3.35
C SER A 144 -21.24 -20.04 4.41
N SER A 145 -20.89 -19.83 5.69
CA SER A 145 -21.86 -19.68 6.79
C SER A 145 -21.93 -18.23 7.27
N GLY A 146 -23.12 -17.66 7.26
CA GLY A 146 -23.41 -16.39 7.93
C GLY A 146 -23.72 -16.58 9.42
N ASN A 147 -24.01 -15.50 10.14
CA ASN A 147 -24.37 -15.56 11.56
C ASN A 147 -25.74 -16.22 11.81
N ASN A 148 -26.58 -16.26 10.78
CA ASN A 148 -27.90 -16.89 10.83
C ASN A 148 -28.22 -17.63 9.51
N PRO A 149 -29.30 -18.43 9.46
CA PRO A 149 -29.67 -19.20 8.27
C PRO A 149 -29.98 -18.34 7.03
N LEU A 150 -30.54 -17.15 7.20
CA LEU A 150 -30.85 -16.25 6.08
C LEU A 150 -29.57 -15.72 5.44
N GLU A 151 -28.62 -15.27 6.26
CA GLU A 151 -27.31 -14.83 5.77
C GLU A 151 -26.56 -15.98 5.06
N SER A 152 -26.61 -17.19 5.62
CA SER A 152 -25.99 -18.37 4.98
C SER A 152 -26.60 -18.66 3.61
N LEU A 153 -27.92 -18.56 3.50
CA LEU A 153 -28.63 -18.74 2.24
C LEU A 153 -28.30 -17.62 1.24
N LEU A 154 -28.19 -16.36 1.69
CA LEU A 154 -27.76 -15.24 0.86
C LEU A 154 -26.34 -15.47 0.29
N ILE A 155 -25.40 -15.89 1.13
CA ILE A 155 -24.02 -16.20 0.73
C ILE A 155 -24.02 -17.31 -0.33
N GLU A 156 -24.78 -18.38 -0.11
CA GLU A 156 -24.90 -19.48 -1.06
C GLU A 156 -25.39 -19.00 -2.44
N LYS A 157 -26.43 -18.15 -2.48
CA LYS A 157 -26.96 -17.60 -3.74
C LYS A 157 -25.92 -16.74 -4.46
N ILE A 158 -25.15 -15.92 -3.74
CA ILE A 158 -24.09 -15.12 -4.35
C ILE A 158 -22.95 -16.02 -4.89
N GLN A 159 -22.57 -17.06 -4.14
CA GLN A 159 -21.56 -18.02 -4.57
C GLN A 159 -21.97 -18.75 -5.86
N GLN A 160 -23.25 -19.09 -6.03
CA GLN A 160 -23.79 -19.71 -7.25
C GLN A 160 -23.64 -18.82 -8.50
N LEU A 161 -23.61 -17.49 -8.32
CA LEU A 161 -23.42 -16.52 -9.43
C LEU A 161 -21.95 -16.29 -9.79
N CYS A 162 -21.03 -16.71 -8.93
CA CYS A 162 -19.59 -16.51 -9.10
C CYS A 162 -18.99 -17.43 -10.17
N LYS A 163 -17.95 -16.93 -10.84
CA LYS A 163 -17.12 -17.67 -11.78
C LYS A 163 -15.70 -17.76 -11.24
N THR A 164 -14.99 -18.84 -11.58
CA THR A 164 -13.58 -18.97 -11.25
C THR A 164 -12.74 -17.91 -11.98
N LYS A 165 -11.86 -17.23 -11.23
CA LYS A 165 -10.86 -16.31 -11.75
C LYS A 165 -9.48 -16.85 -11.40
N ALA A 166 -8.64 -17.07 -12.42
CA ALA A 166 -7.28 -17.51 -12.19
C ALA A 166 -6.47 -16.42 -11.47
N PHE A 167 -5.68 -16.83 -10.48
CA PHE A 167 -4.74 -15.94 -9.82
C PHE A 167 -3.56 -15.64 -10.75
N ASN A 168 -3.13 -14.38 -10.81
CA ASN A 168 -2.02 -13.96 -11.65
C ASN A 168 -0.71 -13.88 -10.84
N GLU A 169 0.14 -14.89 -10.98
CA GLU A 169 1.41 -15.02 -10.26
C GLU A 169 2.52 -14.06 -10.78
N GLY A 170 2.26 -13.27 -11.84
CA GLY A 170 3.27 -12.45 -12.53
C GLY A 170 3.43 -11.00 -12.04
N SER A 171 2.78 -10.59 -10.94
CA SER A 171 2.78 -9.19 -10.50
C SER A 171 4.11 -8.82 -9.82
N VAL A 172 4.91 -7.96 -10.46
CA VAL A 172 6.18 -7.48 -9.90
C VAL A 172 5.92 -6.45 -8.79
N THR A 173 6.23 -6.82 -7.54
CA THR A 173 6.21 -5.90 -6.41
C THR A 173 7.56 -5.17 -6.24
N TYR A 174 7.50 -3.91 -5.83
CA TYR A 174 8.70 -3.17 -5.46
C TYR A 174 9.25 -3.59 -4.10
N LEU A 175 8.39 -4.06 -3.18
CA LEU A 175 8.71 -4.31 -1.78
C LEU A 175 8.37 -5.76 -1.38
N PRO A 176 9.25 -6.74 -1.70
CA PRO A 176 8.98 -8.15 -1.43
C PRO A 176 8.65 -8.46 0.05
N PHE A 177 9.41 -7.90 0.99
CA PHE A 177 9.16 -8.12 2.43
C PHE A 177 7.75 -7.68 2.86
N LEU A 178 7.25 -6.57 2.28
CA LEU A 178 5.92 -6.06 2.59
C LEU A 178 4.84 -6.90 1.94
N ALA A 179 5.10 -7.45 0.74
CA ALA A 179 4.20 -8.39 0.07
C ALA A 179 4.05 -9.69 0.87
N GLU A 180 5.16 -10.23 1.38
CA GLU A 180 5.13 -11.40 2.27
C GLU A 180 4.28 -11.14 3.52
N ALA A 181 4.52 -10.01 4.20
CA ALA A 181 3.74 -9.60 5.37
C ALA A 181 2.26 -9.39 5.04
N PHE A 182 1.95 -8.66 3.96
CA PHE A 182 0.57 -8.40 3.52
C PHE A 182 -0.18 -9.70 3.24
N SER A 183 0.44 -10.60 2.46
CA SER A 183 -0.15 -11.87 2.04
C SER A 183 -0.40 -12.78 3.24
N LYS A 184 0.52 -12.83 4.21
CA LYS A 184 0.33 -13.57 5.46
C LYS A 184 -0.82 -12.99 6.29
N ASP A 185 -0.86 -11.67 6.40
CA ASP A 185 -1.79 -10.98 7.30
C ASP A 185 -3.22 -10.97 6.76
N ILE A 186 -3.42 -10.74 5.47
CA ILE A 186 -4.77 -10.78 4.87
C ILE A 186 -5.39 -12.18 5.01
N LYS A 187 -4.59 -13.24 4.84
CA LYS A 187 -5.04 -14.62 5.05
C LYS A 187 -5.36 -14.92 6.51
N THR A 188 -4.59 -14.33 7.43
CA THR A 188 -4.88 -14.42 8.86
C THR A 188 -6.18 -13.72 9.19
N LEU A 189 -6.41 -12.53 8.61
CA LEU A 189 -7.62 -11.75 8.80
C LEU A 189 -8.87 -12.52 8.34
N THR A 190 -8.78 -13.25 7.22
CA THR A 190 -9.90 -14.06 6.69
C THR A 190 -10.30 -15.25 7.55
N LYS A 191 -9.54 -15.62 8.59
CA LYS A 191 -9.91 -16.71 9.51
C LYS A 191 -11.17 -16.39 10.32
N ASN A 192 -11.48 -15.10 10.54
CA ASN A 192 -12.71 -14.64 11.18
C ASN A 192 -13.43 -13.66 10.23
N SER A 193 -14.55 -14.09 9.64
CA SER A 193 -15.29 -13.30 8.65
C SER A 193 -15.75 -11.95 9.19
N SER A 194 -16.27 -11.91 10.43
CA SER A 194 -16.76 -10.66 11.03
C SER A 194 -15.65 -9.64 11.24
N TYR A 195 -14.51 -10.10 11.77
CA TYR A 195 -13.32 -9.27 11.99
C TYR A 195 -12.68 -8.82 10.67
N PHE A 196 -12.67 -9.70 9.66
CA PHE A 196 -12.22 -9.34 8.31
C PHE A 196 -13.01 -8.18 7.74
N LEU A 197 -14.34 -8.25 7.79
CA LEU A 197 -15.19 -7.20 7.24
C LEU A 197 -15.05 -5.88 7.98
N SER A 198 -14.89 -5.90 9.31
CA SER A 198 -14.72 -4.68 10.10
C SER A 198 -13.35 -4.03 9.90
N GLU A 199 -12.29 -4.82 9.67
CA GLU A 199 -10.91 -4.31 9.62
C GLU A 199 -10.34 -4.17 8.20
N LEU A 200 -11.01 -4.67 7.15
CA LEU A 200 -10.48 -4.65 5.78
C LEU A 200 -10.05 -3.25 5.33
N GLU A 201 -10.85 -2.23 5.62
CA GLU A 201 -10.53 -0.84 5.26
C GLU A 201 -9.28 -0.35 6.01
N GLY A 202 -9.22 -0.55 7.33
CA GLY A 202 -8.08 -0.20 8.16
C GLY A 202 -6.80 -0.92 7.74
N PHE A 203 -6.92 -2.21 7.41
CA PHE A 203 -5.85 -3.05 6.88
C PHE A 203 -5.29 -2.49 5.57
N ILE A 204 -6.16 -2.17 4.60
CA ILE A 204 -5.71 -1.60 3.32
C ILE A 204 -5.11 -0.21 3.51
N ASN A 205 -5.65 0.58 4.44
CA ASN A 205 -5.10 1.90 4.72
C ASN A 205 -3.66 1.82 5.27
N ILE A 206 -3.41 1.00 6.30
CA ILE A 206 -2.06 0.87 6.87
C ILE A 206 -1.07 0.29 5.86
N TYR A 207 -1.44 -0.73 5.08
CA TYR A 207 -0.53 -1.31 4.10
C TYR A 207 -0.24 -0.37 2.93
N THR A 208 -1.21 0.45 2.52
CA THR A 208 -0.97 1.48 1.49
C THR A 208 -0.03 2.57 2.00
N PHE A 209 -0.23 3.01 3.25
CA PHE A 209 0.68 3.94 3.91
C PHE A 209 2.10 3.37 4.03
N LEU A 210 2.23 2.14 4.54
CA LEU A 210 3.52 1.46 4.67
C LEU A 210 4.18 1.26 3.30
N TYR A 211 3.43 0.89 2.27
CA TYR A 211 3.95 0.76 0.91
C TYR A 211 4.60 2.07 0.44
N LEU A 212 3.89 3.19 0.52
CA LEU A 212 4.40 4.47 0.02
C LEU A 212 5.59 4.99 0.85
N THR A 213 5.55 4.84 2.17
CA THR A 213 6.64 5.27 3.06
C THR A 213 7.88 4.41 2.87
N GLN A 214 7.74 3.08 2.83
CA GLN A 214 8.85 2.17 2.60
C GLN A 214 9.41 2.32 1.19
N LEU A 215 8.57 2.50 0.16
CA LEU A 215 9.01 2.78 -1.21
C LEU A 215 9.87 4.06 -1.25
N THR A 216 9.42 5.12 -0.56
CA THR A 216 10.19 6.36 -0.43
C THR A 216 11.53 6.12 0.25
N LYS A 217 11.59 5.36 1.35
CA LYS A 217 12.86 5.07 2.04
C LYS A 217 13.81 4.21 1.22
N HIS A 218 13.29 3.32 0.38
CA HIS A 218 14.10 2.49 -0.50
C HIS A 218 14.65 3.26 -1.69
N LEU A 219 13.87 4.18 -2.25
CA LEU A 219 14.25 4.96 -3.42
C LEU A 219 15.03 6.22 -3.09
N CYS A 220 14.63 6.94 -2.07
CA CYS A 220 15.14 8.28 -1.81
C CYS A 220 16.40 8.27 -0.93
N ILE A 221 16.76 7.13 -0.34
CA ILE A 221 17.98 6.94 0.45
C ILE A 221 18.97 6.11 -0.38
N PRO A 222 20.14 6.67 -0.78
CA PRO A 222 21.08 5.99 -1.68
C PRO A 222 21.48 4.58 -1.28
N GLY A 223 21.74 4.35 0.02
CA GLY A 223 22.17 3.03 0.52
C GLY A 223 21.13 1.92 0.39
N ASN A 224 19.85 2.25 0.21
CA ASN A 224 18.77 1.25 0.16
C ASN A 224 18.37 0.84 -1.27
N ARG A 225 18.80 1.60 -2.31
CA ARG A 225 18.25 1.49 -3.68
C ARG A 225 18.63 0.25 -4.46
N TYR A 226 19.75 -0.36 -4.09
CA TYR A 226 20.46 -1.34 -4.90
C TYR A 226 20.54 -2.71 -4.23
N GLN A 227 19.68 -2.96 -3.24
CA GLN A 227 19.57 -4.23 -2.54
C GLN A 227 18.10 -4.61 -2.48
N THR A 228 17.82 -5.91 -2.45
CA THR A 228 16.45 -6.40 -2.24
C THR A 228 15.86 -5.72 -1.00
N PRO A 229 14.70 -5.04 -1.13
CA PRO A 229 14.12 -4.27 -0.04
C PRO A 229 13.87 -5.10 1.22
N THR A 230 14.24 -4.51 2.35
CA THR A 230 14.00 -5.03 3.69
C THR A 230 13.37 -3.92 4.52
N ALA A 231 12.59 -4.27 5.54
CA ALA A 231 11.90 -3.29 6.36
C ALA A 231 12.86 -2.22 6.88
N LYS A 232 12.51 -0.94 6.67
CA LYS A 232 13.29 0.20 7.15
C LYS A 232 12.56 0.90 8.28
N PRO A 233 13.28 1.46 9.28
CA PRO A 233 12.64 2.13 10.40
C PRO A 233 11.75 3.28 9.97
N LEU A 234 10.49 3.26 10.41
CA LEU A 234 9.57 4.38 10.42
C LEU A 234 9.03 4.49 11.84
N TYR A 235 9.39 5.56 12.54
CA TYR A 235 9.10 5.67 13.97
C TYR A 235 7.72 6.26 14.22
N PHE A 236 6.96 5.58 15.09
CA PHE A 236 5.65 6.01 15.55
C PHE A 236 5.66 6.28 17.06
N ILE A 237 4.81 7.23 17.45
CA ILE A 237 4.36 7.39 18.83
C ILE A 237 2.97 6.77 18.98
N LEU A 238 2.55 6.50 20.21
CA LEU A 238 1.18 6.08 20.48
C LEU A 238 0.27 7.28 20.74
N GLU A 239 -1.03 7.14 20.47
CA GLU A 239 -2.01 8.19 20.72
C GLU A 239 -2.04 8.62 22.20
N THR A 240 -1.87 7.64 23.09
CA THR A 240 -1.97 7.79 24.55
C THR A 240 -0.74 8.41 25.22
N GLU A 241 0.38 8.55 24.51
CA GLU A 241 1.62 9.10 25.07
C GLU A 241 1.84 10.58 24.74
N ARG A 242 2.67 11.24 25.58
CA ARG A 242 3.07 12.64 25.37
C ARG A 242 4.23 12.70 24.36
N ALA A 243 4.11 13.58 23.38
CA ALA A 243 5.18 13.87 22.44
C ALA A 243 6.21 14.85 23.02
N SER A 244 7.46 14.72 22.60
CA SER A 244 8.57 15.61 22.96
C SER A 244 9.50 15.82 21.77
N LYS A 245 10.03 17.03 21.62
CA LYS A 245 11.06 17.35 20.60
C LYS A 245 12.35 16.58 20.78
N GLU A 246 12.59 16.02 21.97
CA GLU A 246 13.81 15.27 22.31
C GLU A 246 13.76 13.82 21.81
N ARG A 247 12.65 13.38 21.20
CA ARG A 247 12.47 12.03 20.62
C ARG A 247 13.31 11.90 19.35
N HIS A 248 14.61 11.62 19.52
CA HIS A 248 15.60 11.64 18.44
C HIS A 248 15.21 10.75 17.25
N GLU A 249 14.81 9.51 17.52
CA GLU A 249 14.46 8.54 16.48
C GLU A 249 13.20 8.94 15.71
N CYS A 250 12.18 9.48 16.40
CA CYS A 250 10.99 10.03 15.76
C CYS A 250 11.30 11.22 14.85
N ASN A 251 12.27 12.06 15.21
CA ASN A 251 12.67 13.18 14.37
C ASN A 251 13.50 12.71 13.16
N GLN A 252 14.42 11.77 13.38
CA GLN A 252 15.35 11.30 12.35
C GLN A 252 14.68 10.37 11.33
N TYR A 253 13.69 9.59 11.75
CA TYR A 253 13.08 8.53 10.95
C TYR A 253 11.53 8.56 10.96
N GLY A 254 10.91 9.65 11.44
CA GLY A 254 9.46 9.82 11.46
C GLY A 254 8.96 10.89 10.48
N TYR A 255 7.90 11.60 10.86
CA TYR A 255 7.15 12.50 9.97
C TYR A 255 8.01 13.57 9.31
N ASP A 256 8.83 14.28 10.09
CA ASP A 256 9.64 15.39 9.58
C ASP A 256 10.66 14.93 8.53
N HIS A 257 11.27 13.76 8.72
CA HIS A 257 12.20 13.20 7.74
C HIS A 257 11.52 12.96 6.38
N LEU A 258 10.25 12.54 6.39
CA LEU A 258 9.51 12.22 5.18
C LEU A 258 8.90 13.47 4.52
N PHE A 259 8.22 14.31 5.31
CA PHE A 259 7.33 15.36 4.82
C PHE A 259 7.75 16.79 5.19
N SER A 260 8.94 17.00 5.77
CA SER A 260 9.43 18.36 6.02
C SER A 260 9.36 19.22 4.75
N LYS A 261 8.84 20.44 4.91
CA LYS A 261 8.61 21.38 3.80
C LYS A 261 9.89 21.74 3.04
N THR A 262 11.04 21.67 3.70
CA THR A 262 12.32 22.09 3.12
C THR A 262 13.08 20.93 2.51
N ASN A 263 13.19 19.81 3.23
CA ASN A 263 14.10 18.72 2.88
C ASN A 263 13.46 17.32 3.02
N GLY A 264 12.13 17.23 3.13
CA GLY A 264 11.44 15.95 3.25
C GLY A 264 11.72 15.05 2.04
N ILE A 265 12.13 13.80 2.30
CA ILE A 265 12.58 12.89 1.24
C ILE A 265 11.45 12.49 0.27
N ALA A 266 10.18 12.68 0.64
CA ALA A 266 9.03 12.44 -0.24
C ALA A 266 9.06 13.32 -1.50
N LEU A 267 9.73 14.49 -1.45
CA LEU A 267 9.94 15.35 -2.62
C LEU A 267 10.78 14.67 -3.71
N TYR A 268 11.55 13.62 -3.38
CA TYR A 268 12.37 12.93 -4.36
C TYR A 268 11.65 11.74 -5.01
N LEU A 269 10.56 11.24 -4.41
CA LEU A 269 9.88 10.03 -4.84
C LEU A 269 9.39 10.10 -6.29
N PHE A 270 8.62 11.13 -6.61
CA PHE A 270 8.00 11.27 -7.94
C PHE A 270 9.03 11.50 -9.06
N PRO A 271 10.01 12.42 -8.92
CA PRO A 271 11.09 12.57 -9.90
C PRO A 271 11.89 11.27 -10.08
N TYR A 272 12.21 10.59 -8.98
CA TYR A 272 13.06 9.39 -9.03
C TYR A 272 12.34 8.23 -9.72
N LEU A 273 11.08 7.98 -9.37
CA LEU A 273 10.29 6.94 -10.03
C LEU A 273 10.08 7.23 -11.52
N GLY A 274 9.83 8.49 -11.89
CA GLY A 274 9.63 8.82 -13.30
C GLY A 274 10.89 8.56 -14.12
N TYR A 275 12.07 8.89 -13.59
CA TYR A 275 13.34 8.56 -14.22
C TYR A 275 13.65 7.08 -14.28
N LEU A 276 13.49 6.35 -13.17
CA LEU A 276 13.74 4.92 -13.13
C LEU A 276 12.83 4.16 -14.11
N SER A 277 11.60 4.61 -14.30
CA SER A 277 10.66 4.03 -15.28
C SER A 277 11.12 4.20 -16.72
N GLN A 278 11.97 5.21 -17.02
CA GLN A 278 12.60 5.38 -18.34
C GLN A 278 13.82 4.48 -18.53
N LEU A 279 14.39 3.94 -17.45
CA LEU A 279 15.52 3.02 -17.54
C LEU A 279 15.06 1.58 -17.70
N SER A 280 13.99 1.19 -17.00
CA SER A 280 13.50 -0.19 -16.99
C SER A 280 12.09 -0.31 -16.41
N LYS A 281 11.42 -1.40 -16.76
CA LYS A 281 10.19 -1.86 -16.12
C LYS A 281 10.46 -2.41 -14.71
N GLU A 282 11.65 -2.90 -14.41
CA GLU A 282 11.95 -3.56 -13.13
C GLU A 282 12.28 -2.57 -11.99
N PRO A 283 12.10 -2.98 -10.72
CA PRO A 283 12.58 -2.23 -9.56
C PRO A 283 14.08 -1.92 -9.62
N SER A 284 14.51 -0.82 -8.99
CA SER A 284 15.89 -0.32 -9.07
C SER A 284 16.93 -1.32 -8.58
N TRP A 285 16.55 -2.14 -7.59
CA TRP A 285 17.41 -3.14 -6.98
C TRP A 285 17.64 -4.37 -7.88
N MET A 286 16.84 -4.57 -8.92
CA MET A 286 17.09 -5.60 -9.95
C MET A 286 18.01 -5.07 -11.08
N LEU A 287 18.07 -3.75 -11.27
CA LEU A 287 18.83 -3.13 -12.39
C LEU A 287 20.34 -3.35 -12.29
N ILE A 288 20.88 -3.49 -11.08
CA ILE A 288 22.33 -3.56 -10.85
C ILE A 288 22.99 -4.79 -11.47
N ASN A 289 22.22 -5.83 -11.78
CA ASN A 289 22.75 -7.05 -12.40
C ASN A 289 23.02 -6.89 -13.90
N ASN A 290 22.66 -5.74 -14.49
CA ASN A 290 22.76 -5.49 -15.93
C ASN A 290 23.87 -4.46 -16.24
N SER A 291 25.14 -4.83 -16.06
CA SER A 291 26.30 -3.94 -16.29
C SER A 291 26.33 -3.28 -17.68
N ASN A 292 25.81 -3.97 -18.70
CA ASN A 292 25.70 -3.46 -20.08
C ASN A 292 24.77 -2.24 -20.23
N LEU A 293 23.98 -1.88 -19.22
CA LEU A 293 23.14 -0.66 -19.24
C LEU A 293 23.94 0.62 -18.99
N SER A 294 25.14 0.55 -18.40
CA SER A 294 25.89 1.74 -17.98
C SER A 294 26.10 2.77 -19.11
N PRO A 295 26.54 2.38 -20.33
CA PRO A 295 26.71 3.33 -21.43
C PRO A 295 25.41 4.00 -21.86
N LYS A 296 24.29 3.26 -21.86
CA LYS A 296 22.97 3.78 -22.24
C LYS A 296 22.39 4.72 -21.18
N VAL A 297 22.60 4.42 -19.89
CA VAL A 297 22.22 5.33 -18.80
C VAL A 297 23.03 6.63 -18.87
N ASN A 298 24.34 6.55 -19.14
CA ASN A 298 25.17 7.72 -19.36
C ASN A 298 24.68 8.56 -20.56
N GLN A 299 24.40 7.93 -21.70
CA GLN A 299 23.83 8.60 -22.88
C GLN A 299 22.50 9.28 -22.54
N PHE A 300 21.58 8.57 -21.88
CA PHE A 300 20.28 9.13 -21.50
C PHE A 300 20.43 10.36 -20.59
N ASN A 301 21.31 10.28 -19.59
CA ASN A 301 21.59 11.41 -18.70
C ASN A 301 22.20 12.60 -19.44
N GLN A 302 23.06 12.38 -20.44
CA GLN A 302 23.59 13.44 -21.30
C GLN A 302 22.47 14.13 -22.10
N CYS A 303 21.57 13.36 -22.71
CA CYS A 303 20.42 13.91 -23.44
C CYS A 303 19.51 14.73 -22.50
N ILE A 304 19.22 14.24 -21.30
CA ILE A 304 18.45 14.99 -20.30
C ILE A 304 19.18 16.27 -19.89
N GLY A 305 20.49 16.21 -19.65
CA GLY A 305 21.30 17.38 -19.34
C GLY A 305 21.23 18.44 -20.44
N GLN A 306 21.38 18.03 -21.70
CA GLN A 306 21.25 18.91 -22.86
C GLN A 306 19.85 19.52 -22.97
N LEU A 307 18.79 18.74 -22.76
CA LEU A 307 17.41 19.21 -22.87
C LEU A 307 17.07 20.31 -21.85
N PHE A 308 17.71 20.30 -20.68
CA PHE A 308 17.43 21.22 -19.57
C PHE A 308 18.58 22.20 -19.26
N ASP A 309 19.62 22.24 -20.08
CA ASP A 309 20.82 23.06 -19.85
C ASP A 309 21.50 22.79 -18.50
N GLU A 310 21.59 21.50 -18.14
CA GLU A 310 22.23 21.01 -16.92
C GLU A 310 23.46 20.16 -17.25
N GLY A 311 24.54 20.36 -16.51
CA GLY A 311 25.78 19.61 -16.70
C GLY A 311 25.67 18.17 -16.22
N TYR A 312 26.01 17.21 -17.07
CA TYR A 312 26.20 15.81 -16.70
C TYR A 312 27.63 15.35 -17.02
N ARG A 313 28.25 14.63 -16.08
CA ARG A 313 29.56 14.01 -16.27
C ARG A 313 29.38 12.51 -16.40
N HIS A 314 30.14 11.91 -17.31
CA HIS A 314 30.14 10.46 -17.49
C HIS A 314 30.60 9.76 -16.20
N GLU A 315 29.90 8.70 -15.83
CA GLU A 315 30.14 7.90 -14.64
C GLU A 315 30.59 6.49 -15.02
N ASP A 316 31.58 5.96 -14.29
CA ASP A 316 32.23 4.69 -14.63
C ASP A 316 31.41 3.45 -14.27
N SER A 317 30.51 3.57 -13.28
CA SER A 317 29.66 2.47 -12.83
C SER A 317 28.18 2.76 -13.05
N LEU A 318 27.38 1.71 -13.29
CA LEU A 318 25.93 1.83 -13.45
C LEU A 318 25.28 2.49 -12.24
N GLN A 319 25.70 2.13 -11.01
CA GLN A 319 25.16 2.75 -9.80
C GLN A 319 25.48 4.24 -9.73
N ALA A 320 26.70 4.65 -10.06
CA ALA A 320 27.07 6.06 -10.11
C ALA A 320 26.28 6.82 -11.19
N ALA A 321 26.16 6.25 -12.40
CA ALA A 321 25.37 6.83 -13.48
C ALA A 321 23.90 7.04 -13.10
N VAL A 322 23.27 6.04 -12.48
CA VAL A 322 21.89 6.15 -11.98
C VAL A 322 21.77 7.18 -10.86
N ASN A 323 22.71 7.20 -9.90
CA ASN A 323 22.74 8.21 -8.83
C ASN A 323 22.81 9.64 -9.38
N SER A 324 23.73 9.89 -10.33
CA SER A 324 23.92 11.18 -10.96
C SER A 324 22.70 11.59 -11.79
N GLY A 325 22.06 10.64 -12.49
CA GLY A 325 20.78 10.87 -13.15
C GLY A 325 19.63 11.22 -12.20
N LEU A 326 19.50 10.54 -11.06
CA LEU A 326 18.51 10.87 -10.03
C LEU A 326 18.74 12.28 -9.45
N ASN A 327 19.99 12.65 -9.18
CA ASN A 327 20.34 13.98 -8.71
C ASN A 327 20.01 15.06 -9.77
N LEU A 328 20.27 14.76 -11.05
CA LEU A 328 19.91 15.62 -12.17
C LEU A 328 18.40 15.87 -12.22
N GLN A 329 17.58 14.82 -12.04
CA GLN A 329 16.12 14.96 -11.98
C GLN A 329 15.66 15.83 -10.81
N LYS A 330 16.27 15.66 -9.63
CA LYS A 330 15.99 16.54 -8.49
C LYS A 330 16.26 18.00 -8.84
N GLN A 331 17.40 18.30 -9.45
CA GLN A 331 17.76 19.67 -9.85
C GLN A 331 16.78 20.25 -10.88
N ILE A 332 16.42 19.47 -11.90
CA ILE A 332 15.43 19.88 -12.93
C ILE A 332 14.09 20.21 -12.28
N PHE A 333 13.62 19.37 -11.36
CA PHE A 333 12.37 19.63 -10.65
C PHE A 333 12.43 20.86 -9.76
N ASP A 334 13.57 21.13 -9.12
CA ASP A 334 13.73 22.29 -8.24
C ASP A 334 13.82 23.63 -8.99
N LYS A 335 14.36 23.63 -10.21
CA LYS A 335 14.60 24.83 -11.02
C LYS A 335 13.49 25.17 -12.03
N THR A 336 12.60 24.22 -12.32
CA THR A 336 11.54 24.40 -13.33
C THR A 336 10.14 24.44 -12.71
N SER A 337 9.12 24.71 -13.53
CA SER A 337 7.70 24.66 -13.13
C SER A 337 7.25 23.27 -12.63
N ARG A 338 8.06 22.22 -12.87
CA ARG A 338 7.82 20.85 -12.38
C ARG A 338 7.80 20.76 -10.85
N LYS A 339 8.41 21.73 -10.16
CA LYS A 339 8.38 21.83 -8.69
C LYS A 339 6.96 21.77 -8.13
N ASP A 340 6.03 22.50 -8.75
CA ASP A 340 4.65 22.58 -8.24
C ASP A 340 3.86 21.32 -8.55
N ALA A 341 4.14 20.65 -9.67
CA ALA A 341 3.60 19.32 -9.96
C ALA A 341 4.04 18.30 -8.89
N ASN A 342 5.30 18.35 -8.47
CA ASN A 342 5.83 17.48 -7.42
C ASN A 342 5.25 17.78 -6.03
N LYS A 343 5.08 19.07 -5.69
CA LYS A 343 4.40 19.46 -4.44
C LYS A 343 2.99 18.90 -4.36
N LYS A 344 2.23 18.91 -5.47
CA LYS A 344 0.88 18.30 -5.52
C LYS A 344 0.91 16.80 -5.22
N VAL A 345 1.91 16.09 -5.75
CA VAL A 345 2.10 14.65 -5.47
C VAL A 345 2.38 14.42 -3.99
N VAL A 346 3.32 15.18 -3.40
CA VAL A 346 3.63 15.07 -1.96
C VAL A 346 2.43 15.47 -1.11
N GLU A 347 1.67 16.48 -1.50
CA GLU A 347 0.46 16.90 -0.79
C GLU A 347 -0.61 15.81 -0.79
N ILE A 348 -0.82 15.12 -1.91
CA ILE A 348 -1.74 13.96 -1.95
C ILE A 348 -1.21 12.83 -1.06
N PHE A 349 0.10 12.55 -1.10
CA PHE A 349 0.70 11.54 -0.23
C PHE A 349 0.44 11.85 1.25
N GLU A 350 0.77 13.07 1.68
CA GLU A 350 0.59 13.49 3.08
C GLU A 350 -0.89 13.54 3.49
N LYS A 351 -1.77 14.13 2.68
CA LYS A 351 -3.15 14.45 3.08
C LYS A 351 -4.19 13.38 2.74
N LYS A 352 -3.87 12.38 1.91
CA LYS A 352 -4.78 11.24 1.65
C LYS A 352 -4.27 9.94 2.21
N PHE A 353 -3.01 9.61 1.95
CA PHE A 353 -2.48 8.29 2.29
C PHE A 353 -1.83 8.23 3.68
N ALA A 354 -1.36 9.37 4.20
CA ALA A 354 -0.75 9.45 5.53
C ALA A 354 -1.64 10.11 6.59
N ALA A 355 -2.79 10.67 6.21
CA ALA A 355 -3.56 11.57 7.05
C ALA A 355 -3.97 10.96 8.39
N GLU A 356 -4.47 9.72 8.39
CA GLU A 356 -4.89 9.02 9.63
C GLU A 356 -3.74 8.71 10.58
N PHE A 357 -2.52 8.68 10.06
CA PHE A 357 -1.32 8.40 10.85
C PHE A 357 -0.62 9.68 11.31
N ILE A 358 -1.08 10.88 10.95
CA ILE A 358 -0.41 12.14 11.31
C ILE A 358 -1.19 12.86 12.40
N THR A 359 -0.52 13.17 13.52
CA THR A 359 -1.06 14.06 14.55
C THR A 359 -0.14 15.24 14.79
N ASP A 360 -0.71 16.45 14.79
CA ASP A 360 -0.02 17.67 15.22
C ASP A 360 -0.02 17.77 16.75
N ARG A 361 1.15 17.64 17.36
CA ARG A 361 1.38 17.72 18.80
C ARG A 361 1.85 19.14 19.21
N LYS A 362 1.40 20.16 18.46
CA LYS A 362 1.62 21.59 18.71
C LYS A 362 3.11 21.93 18.80
N ALA A 363 3.58 22.32 19.98
CA ALA A 363 4.95 22.72 20.21
C ALA A 363 5.95 21.59 19.92
N ALA A 364 5.53 20.32 19.96
CA ALA A 364 6.37 19.18 19.61
C ALA A 364 6.46 18.92 18.10
N GLY A 365 5.59 19.53 17.29
CA GLY A 365 5.50 19.27 15.84
C GLY A 365 4.57 18.09 15.53
N LYS A 366 4.64 17.60 14.28
CA LYS A 366 3.82 16.50 13.80
C LYS A 366 4.55 15.16 13.93
N TYR A 367 3.82 14.13 14.30
CA TYR A 367 4.34 12.77 14.45
C TYR A 367 3.51 11.78 13.67
N PHE A 368 4.12 10.65 13.31
CA PHE A 368 3.36 9.46 13.00
C PHE A 368 2.81 8.85 14.29
N VAL A 369 1.52 8.59 14.33
CA VAL A 369 0.80 8.14 15.52
C VAL A 369 0.00 6.89 15.20
N LEU A 370 0.12 5.87 16.06
CA LEU A 370 -0.78 4.73 16.07
C LEU A 370 -1.90 5.00 17.08
N ASN A 371 -3.14 5.00 16.60
CA ASN A 371 -4.33 5.01 17.45
C ASN A 371 -4.60 3.62 18.03
N SER A 372 -5.53 3.53 18.98
CA SER A 372 -5.84 2.25 19.64
C SER A 372 -6.34 1.16 18.68
N ASN A 373 -7.18 1.51 17.70
CA ASN A 373 -7.75 0.54 16.76
C ASN A 373 -6.64 -0.06 15.88
N MET A 374 -5.79 0.78 15.29
CA MET A 374 -4.67 0.33 14.47
C MET A 374 -3.67 -0.51 15.26
N LEU A 375 -3.43 -0.13 16.52
CA LEU A 375 -2.54 -0.87 17.39
C LEU A 375 -3.08 -2.27 17.70
N LEU A 376 -4.38 -2.40 17.98
CA LEU A 376 -5.03 -3.71 18.16
C LEU A 376 -5.01 -4.53 16.88
N LEU A 377 -5.33 -3.92 15.74
CA LEU A 377 -5.27 -4.59 14.43
C LEU A 377 -3.89 -5.20 14.20
N LEU A 378 -2.83 -4.39 14.29
CA LEU A 378 -1.45 -4.87 14.12
C LEU A 378 -1.09 -5.96 15.12
N THR A 379 -1.48 -5.81 16.39
CA THR A 379 -1.23 -6.80 17.44
C THR A 379 -1.87 -8.15 17.09
N ASN A 380 -3.16 -8.12 16.71
CA ASN A 380 -3.91 -9.32 16.37
C ASN A 380 -3.36 -10.00 15.11
N LEU A 381 -2.94 -9.24 14.09
CA LEU A 381 -2.29 -9.78 12.90
C LEU A 381 -0.97 -10.50 13.23
N VAL A 382 -0.12 -9.88 14.06
CA VAL A 382 1.16 -10.47 14.47
C VAL A 382 0.95 -11.77 15.26
N ILE A 383 0.09 -11.75 16.28
CA ILE A 383 -0.14 -12.92 17.14
C ILE A 383 -0.87 -14.04 16.38
N SER A 384 -1.96 -13.72 15.67
CA SER A 384 -2.78 -14.72 14.96
C SER A 384 -2.10 -15.29 13.72
N GLY A 385 -1.06 -14.61 13.23
CA GLY A 385 -0.14 -15.09 12.20
C GLY A 385 0.98 -15.99 12.75
N SER A 386 1.07 -16.15 14.07
CA SER A 386 1.98 -17.10 14.72
C SER A 386 1.27 -18.44 14.98
N SER A 387 2.04 -19.48 15.32
CA SER A 387 1.48 -20.77 15.78
C SER A 387 1.00 -20.74 17.23
N GLU A 388 1.24 -19.64 17.96
CA GLU A 388 0.97 -19.50 19.38
C GLU A 388 -0.25 -18.60 19.61
N SER A 389 -0.94 -18.79 20.73
CA SER A 389 -2.09 -17.95 21.12
C SER A 389 -1.68 -16.65 21.82
N GLN A 390 -0.39 -16.51 22.14
CA GLN A 390 0.20 -15.35 22.78
C GLN A 390 1.68 -15.26 22.42
N LEU A 391 2.25 -14.07 22.46
CA LEU A 391 3.68 -13.83 22.18
C LEU A 391 4.29 -12.94 23.25
N LEU A 392 5.60 -13.01 23.45
CA LEU A 392 6.28 -12.00 24.27
C LEU A 392 6.11 -10.62 23.65
N ILE A 393 6.03 -9.58 24.47
CA ILE A 393 5.87 -8.20 23.98
C ILE A 393 6.98 -7.80 22.99
N ASP A 394 8.21 -8.28 23.20
CA ASP A 394 9.33 -8.02 22.29
C ASP A 394 9.16 -8.72 20.92
N ASP A 395 8.56 -9.92 20.88
CA ASP A 395 8.24 -10.61 19.63
C ASP A 395 7.10 -9.90 18.89
N VAL A 396 6.10 -9.36 19.62
CA VAL A 396 5.06 -8.51 19.02
C VAL A 396 5.68 -7.25 18.40
N ILE A 397 6.61 -6.60 19.10
CA ILE A 397 7.35 -5.44 18.60
C ILE A 397 8.20 -5.82 17.38
N GLU A 398 8.80 -7.00 17.35
CA GLU A 398 9.55 -7.47 16.17
C GLU A 398 8.61 -7.67 14.97
N GLY A 399 7.42 -8.23 15.19
CA GLY A 399 6.37 -8.30 14.16
C GLY A 399 5.99 -6.92 13.60
N PHE A 400 5.96 -5.86 14.43
CA PHE A 400 5.77 -4.50 13.92
C PHE A 400 6.92 -4.05 13.02
N LYS A 401 8.16 -4.37 13.39
CA LYS A 401 9.35 -4.03 12.60
C LYS A 401 9.36 -4.75 11.25
N GLU A 402 8.97 -6.02 11.19
CA GLU A 402 8.85 -6.75 9.91
C GLU A 402 8.00 -6.00 8.88
N ARG A 403 7.03 -5.18 9.33
CA ARG A 403 6.12 -4.41 8.48
C ARG A 403 6.59 -2.99 8.17
N GLY A 404 7.65 -2.49 8.81
CA GLY A 404 8.03 -1.08 8.65
C GLY A 404 7.81 -0.20 9.90
N ILE A 405 7.25 -0.73 11.00
CA ILE A 405 6.79 0.06 12.15
C ILE A 405 7.75 -0.06 13.34
N TRP A 406 8.36 1.05 13.74
CA TRP A 406 9.31 1.12 14.85
C TRP A 406 8.78 1.96 16.00
N LEU A 407 9.11 1.51 17.22
CA LEU A 407 8.79 2.18 18.47
C LEU A 407 10.09 2.45 19.23
N ASP A 408 10.27 3.69 19.69
CA ASP A 408 11.37 4.01 20.60
C ASP A 408 11.10 3.50 22.02
N ILE A 409 12.05 3.71 22.93
CA ILE A 409 11.96 3.22 24.31
C ILE A 409 10.73 3.78 25.05
N MET A 410 10.32 5.01 24.76
CA MET A 410 9.17 5.64 25.40
C MET A 410 7.86 5.08 24.82
N SER A 411 7.79 4.91 23.49
CA SER A 411 6.67 4.25 22.82
C SER A 411 6.49 2.81 23.29
N LYS A 412 7.58 2.06 23.54
CA LYS A 412 7.52 0.70 24.08
C LYS A 412 6.93 0.65 25.49
N LYS A 413 7.28 1.61 26.36
CA LYS A 413 6.66 1.74 27.69
C LYS A 413 5.17 2.10 27.58
N ALA A 414 4.82 2.98 26.65
CA ALA A 414 3.43 3.33 26.38
C ALA A 414 2.65 2.13 25.84
N LEU A 415 3.27 1.27 25.03
CA LEU A 415 2.68 0.04 24.49
C LEU A 415 2.35 -0.96 25.61
N LEU A 416 3.29 -1.19 26.53
CA LEU A 416 3.05 -2.06 27.69
C LEU A 416 1.84 -1.56 28.50
N LYS A 417 1.80 -0.26 28.81
CA LYS A 417 0.69 0.34 29.54
C LYS A 417 -0.64 0.25 28.75
N PHE A 418 -0.58 0.38 27.43
CA PHE A 418 -1.74 0.21 26.58
C PHE A 418 -2.31 -1.21 26.72
N TYR A 419 -1.48 -2.24 26.60
CA TYR A 419 -1.93 -3.63 26.76
C TYR A 419 -2.39 -3.96 28.19
N GLU A 420 -1.78 -3.37 29.22
CA GLU A 420 -2.28 -3.44 30.61
C GLU A 420 -3.70 -2.89 30.73
N ASN A 421 -3.99 -1.75 30.09
CA ASN A 421 -5.32 -1.14 30.14
C ASN A 421 -6.36 -1.91 29.31
N VAL A 422 -5.96 -2.49 28.17
CA VAL A 422 -6.82 -3.37 27.37
C VAL A 422 -7.10 -4.68 28.13
N GLY A 423 -6.18 -5.10 29.00
CA GLY A 423 -6.29 -6.35 29.75
C GLY A 423 -5.88 -7.58 28.95
N ASN A 424 -5.10 -7.40 27.87
CA ASN A 424 -4.64 -8.49 26.99
C ASN A 424 -3.18 -8.89 27.27
N ILE A 425 -2.68 -8.72 28.50
CA ILE A 425 -1.38 -9.23 28.91
C ILE A 425 -1.47 -10.30 29.99
N GLU A 426 -0.48 -11.18 30.02
CA GLU A 426 -0.24 -12.14 31.09
C GLU A 426 1.20 -12.02 31.58
N LYS A 427 1.38 -11.90 32.91
CA LYS A 427 2.69 -11.88 33.57
C LYS A 427 2.91 -13.26 34.18
N LEU A 428 3.85 -14.04 33.63
CA LEU A 428 4.19 -15.35 34.17
C LEU A 428 5.27 -15.20 35.25
N SER A 429 5.03 -15.78 36.42
CA SER A 429 5.89 -15.67 37.61
C SER A 429 7.26 -16.33 37.45
N ASP A 430 7.36 -17.30 36.55
CA ASP A 430 8.46 -18.28 36.54
C ASP A 430 9.76 -17.70 35.92
N SER A 431 9.66 -16.57 35.22
CA SER A 431 10.79 -15.84 34.62
C SER A 431 10.96 -14.41 35.15
N GLY A 432 10.18 -14.02 36.17
CA GLY A 432 10.33 -12.76 36.91
C GLY A 432 9.82 -11.49 36.22
N ASP A 433 10.00 -11.34 34.90
CA ASP A 433 9.71 -10.10 34.17
C ASP A 433 9.08 -10.30 32.76
N ALA A 434 8.82 -11.55 32.33
CA ALA A 434 8.27 -11.79 30.99
C ALA A 434 6.78 -11.38 30.91
N VAL A 435 6.46 -10.55 29.91
CA VAL A 435 5.09 -10.13 29.61
C VAL A 435 4.67 -10.71 28.28
N TYR A 436 3.63 -11.54 28.32
CA TYR A 436 2.98 -12.09 27.13
C TYR A 436 1.77 -11.25 26.75
N VAL A 437 1.54 -11.09 25.45
CA VAL A 437 0.41 -10.36 24.88
C VAL A 437 -0.48 -11.37 24.15
N LYS A 438 -1.79 -11.29 24.41
CA LYS A 438 -2.82 -12.13 23.80
C LYS A 438 -3.56 -11.38 22.70
N THR A 439 -4.11 -12.16 21.77
CA THR A 439 -5.07 -11.67 20.77
C THR A 439 -6.35 -11.18 21.45
N THR A 440 -7.03 -10.21 20.84
CA THR A 440 -8.31 -9.66 21.33
C THR A 440 -9.53 -10.09 20.50
N ILE A 441 -9.35 -11.05 19.59
CA ILE A 441 -10.38 -11.55 18.66
C ILE A 441 -10.76 -13.00 18.90
#